data_AF-A0A936XL77-F1
#
_entry.id   AF-A0A936XL77-F1
#
_cell.length_a   1.000
_cell.length_b   1.000
_cell.length_c   1.000
_cell.angle_alpha   90.00
_cell.angle_beta   90.00
_cell.angle_gamma   90.00
#
_symmetry.space_group_name_H-M   'P 1'
#
loop_
_entity.id
_entity.type
_entity.pdbx_description
1 polymer ?
#
loop_
_entity_poly.entity_id
_entity_poly.type
_entity_poly.pdbx_seq_one_letter_code
_entity_poly.pdbx_strand_id
1 'polypeptide(L)'
;MTDTSPDTLLPAGLNQRYEIRGELGRGATGTVYLAWDTFAQREVALKVAHAQIFNDDPDQALVRKAWLNEVHMAGSLHHPYIVEIYDAGFGDNSAYLVMEYLAHGTLEPFTRPDNLKPVSEVLDIAYKCASALDYACRAGIVHRDIKPANLQLVGPGEAKVCDFGAAYWSRGNNDTTQVMDIGSLAYMAPELFRMWVTPQADIYALGVVLHQLLTGKRPFDAPDQASLMYKILNGDREPLTSFRPDLPENLNTLLDKMLARSLEDRFANWPSVLSALSTHSSKALQAKSSAAERPAEAELYDQLRQLPLLATLNDAQLWELLRISHWRKITAGTVLMREGDNAISCYLLLKGEARVLQKGKLIALLEAGTLFGELAFAEETPSPRAATVATASNGTIGKWPYSKLHSASPGLQSKMLQIFFRLAAERLKQSDERYLRLYRQYAQTEDAGS
;
A
#
# COMPACT_ATOMS: atom_id res chain seq x y z
N MET A 1 30.18 4.29 36.43
CA MET A 1 29.48 3.08 35.99
C MET A 1 28.05 3.19 36.50
N THR A 2 27.18 3.85 35.73
CA THR A 2 25.76 3.95 36.04
C THR A 2 25.07 2.83 35.27
N ASP A 3 24.61 1.84 36.03
CA ASP A 3 23.84 0.70 35.57
C ASP A 3 22.46 1.19 35.10
N THR A 4 22.33 1.52 33.82
CA THR A 4 21.05 1.87 33.19
C THR A 4 20.40 0.58 32.70
N SER A 5 19.76 -0.14 33.61
CA SER A 5 18.83 -1.21 33.26
C SER A 5 17.73 -0.65 32.33
N PRO A 6 17.40 -1.34 31.22
CA PRO A 6 16.35 -0.93 30.27
C PRO A 6 14.97 -0.75 30.92
N ASP A 7 14.75 -1.28 32.12
CA ASP A 7 13.49 -1.14 32.87
C ASP A 7 13.17 0.30 33.31
N THR A 8 14.16 1.20 33.35
CA THR A 8 13.98 2.57 33.85
C THR A 8 13.56 3.59 32.77
N LEU A 9 13.41 3.15 31.52
CA LEU A 9 13.25 4.05 30.35
C LEU A 9 11.84 4.08 29.75
N LEU A 10 10.94 3.22 30.23
CA LEU A 10 9.56 3.14 29.76
C LEU A 10 8.60 3.81 30.74
N PRO A 11 7.49 4.39 30.27
CA PRO A 11 6.43 4.86 31.15
C PRO A 11 5.93 3.76 32.08
N ALA A 12 5.56 4.13 33.31
CA ALA A 12 5.15 3.16 34.33
C ALA A 12 4.01 2.24 33.82
N GLY A 13 4.19 0.92 33.98
CA GLY A 13 3.24 -0.10 33.52
C GLY A 13 3.47 -0.64 32.09
N LEU A 14 4.30 0.01 31.27
CA LEU A 14 4.55 -0.44 29.90
C LEU A 14 5.33 -1.77 29.84
N ASN A 15 6.25 -1.98 30.78
CA ASN A 15 7.09 -3.20 30.87
C ASN A 15 6.26 -4.46 31.15
N GLN A 16 5.02 -4.32 31.62
CA GLN A 16 4.12 -5.46 31.84
C GLN A 16 3.50 -5.98 30.53
N ARG A 17 3.39 -5.11 29.51
CA ARG A 17 2.80 -5.45 28.20
C ARG A 17 3.85 -5.62 27.10
N TYR A 18 4.91 -4.82 27.12
CA TYR A 18 5.95 -4.85 26.11
C TYR A 18 7.29 -5.21 26.75
N GLU A 19 7.80 -6.40 26.43
CA GLU A 19 9.10 -6.87 26.88
C GLU A 19 10.18 -6.39 25.89
N ILE A 20 11.05 -5.47 26.34
CA ILE A 20 12.14 -4.94 25.48
C ILE A 20 13.17 -6.04 25.21
N ARG A 21 13.45 -6.28 23.93
CA ARG A 21 14.48 -7.22 23.46
C ARG A 21 15.78 -6.54 23.03
N GLY A 22 15.73 -5.26 22.68
CA GLY A 22 16.92 -4.49 22.31
C GLY A 22 16.60 -3.11 21.73
N GLU A 23 17.63 -2.25 21.64
CA GLU A 23 17.54 -0.96 20.96
C GLU A 23 17.74 -1.15 19.44
N LEU A 24 16.80 -0.65 18.63
CA LEU A 24 16.88 -0.65 17.17
C LEU A 24 17.55 0.62 16.63
N GLY A 25 17.39 1.73 17.36
CA GLY A 25 18.04 2.99 17.00
C GLY A 25 17.64 4.15 17.90
N ARG A 26 18.42 5.23 17.86
CA ARG A 26 18.22 6.43 18.64
C ARG A 26 18.30 7.66 17.75
N GLY A 27 17.26 8.48 17.78
CA GLY A 27 17.17 9.72 17.02
C GLY A 27 17.01 10.94 17.93
N ALA A 28 16.84 12.10 17.31
CA ALA A 28 16.64 13.36 18.01
C ALA A 28 15.33 13.43 18.82
N THR A 29 14.31 12.68 18.41
CA THR A 29 12.96 12.75 18.99
C THR A 29 12.65 11.59 19.93
N GLY A 30 13.48 10.55 19.97
CA GLY A 30 13.19 9.34 20.71
C GLY A 30 14.14 8.19 20.45
N THR A 31 13.96 7.12 21.20
CA THR A 31 14.64 5.84 21.03
C THR A 31 13.65 4.78 20.58
N VAL A 32 14.01 3.97 19.59
CA VAL A 32 13.20 2.87 19.07
C VAL A 32 13.76 1.56 19.58
N TYR A 33 12.90 0.74 20.18
CA TYR A 33 13.23 -0.57 20.72
C TYR A 33 12.50 -1.67 19.95
N LEU A 34 13.13 -2.83 19.82
CA LEU A 34 12.45 -4.08 19.52
C LEU A 34 11.81 -4.55 20.82
N ALA A 35 10.51 -4.82 20.80
CA ALA A 35 9.80 -5.35 21.94
C ALA A 35 8.88 -6.51 21.54
N TRP A 36 8.58 -7.37 22.51
CA TRP A 36 7.55 -8.41 22.39
C TRP A 36 6.27 -7.94 23.06
N ASP A 37 5.18 -7.81 22.30
CA ASP A 37 3.85 -7.55 22.86
C ASP A 37 3.32 -8.86 23.46
N THR A 38 3.30 -8.94 24.79
CA THR A 38 2.90 -10.14 25.53
C THR A 38 1.40 -10.43 25.41
N PHE A 39 0.58 -9.43 25.05
CA PHE A 39 -0.85 -9.61 24.84
C PHE A 39 -1.15 -10.07 23.41
N ALA A 40 -0.59 -9.38 22.41
CA ALA A 40 -0.81 -9.71 21.00
C ALA A 40 0.10 -10.83 20.48
N GLN A 41 1.08 -11.28 21.27
CA GLN A 41 2.04 -12.34 20.94
C GLN A 41 2.78 -12.10 19.61
N ARG A 42 3.37 -10.91 19.48
CA ARG A 42 4.12 -10.49 18.28
C ARG A 42 5.28 -9.55 18.60
N GLU A 43 6.26 -9.49 17.70
CA GLU A 43 7.31 -8.48 17.73
C GLU A 43 6.79 -7.13 17.23
N VAL A 44 7.21 -6.06 17.91
CA VAL A 44 6.81 -4.68 17.61
C VAL A 44 8.00 -3.74 17.71
N ALA A 45 7.95 -2.65 16.95
CA ALA A 45 8.86 -1.52 17.11
C ALA A 45 8.22 -0.52 18.07
N LEU A 46 8.84 -0.31 19.24
CA LEU A 46 8.39 0.59 20.29
C LEU A 46 9.26 1.86 20.28
N LYS A 47 8.73 2.96 19.78
CA LYS A 47 9.39 4.28 19.84
C LYS A 47 8.98 5.00 21.10
N VAL A 48 9.95 5.43 21.89
CA VAL A 48 9.75 6.17 23.14
C VAL A 48 10.38 7.55 23.00
N ALA A 49 9.56 8.58 23.14
CA ALA A 49 10.00 9.97 23.04
C ALA A 49 10.88 10.35 24.24
N HIS A 50 11.90 11.19 24.03
CA HIS A 50 12.80 11.62 25.10
C HIS A 50 12.09 12.56 26.09
N ALA A 51 12.33 12.37 27.39
CA ALA A 51 11.68 13.11 28.48
C ALA A 51 11.89 14.64 28.41
N GLN A 52 12.95 15.10 27.73
CA GLN A 52 13.27 16.52 27.53
C GLN A 52 12.21 17.26 26.69
N ILE A 53 11.40 16.51 25.92
CA ILE A 53 10.25 17.03 25.17
C ILE A 53 9.05 17.31 26.10
N PHE A 54 9.09 16.88 27.38
CA PHE A 54 7.96 16.85 28.33
C PHE A 54 8.14 17.67 29.63
N ASN A 55 9.16 18.55 29.75
CA ASN A 55 9.36 19.47 30.90
C ASN A 55 8.13 20.38 31.22
N ASP A 56 8.06 20.91 32.46
CA ASP A 56 6.91 21.68 33.01
C ASP A 56 6.72 23.12 32.44
N ASP A 57 6.90 23.32 31.13
CA ASP A 57 6.62 24.60 30.47
C ASP A 57 5.17 24.64 29.92
N PRO A 58 4.37 25.70 30.14
CA PRO A 58 3.05 25.85 29.53
C PRO A 58 3.01 25.67 27.99
N ASP A 59 4.10 25.91 27.27
CA ASP A 59 4.22 25.62 25.83
C ASP A 59 4.14 24.11 25.50
N GLN A 60 4.33 23.24 26.50
CA GLN A 60 4.38 21.79 26.33
C GLN A 60 3.00 21.12 26.24
N ALA A 61 1.95 21.74 26.78
CA ALA A 61 0.59 21.26 26.57
C ALA A 61 0.22 21.29 25.07
N LEU A 62 0.76 22.28 24.34
CA LEU A 62 0.62 22.39 22.89
C LEU A 62 1.40 21.27 22.17
N VAL A 63 2.63 20.98 22.62
CA VAL A 63 3.49 19.90 22.09
C VAL A 63 2.87 18.51 22.31
N ARG A 64 2.38 18.22 23.52
CA ARG A 64 1.64 16.98 23.86
C ARG A 64 0.40 16.83 22.98
N LYS A 65 -0.39 17.90 22.79
CA LYS A 65 -1.59 17.90 21.94
C LYS A 65 -1.25 17.72 20.46
N ALA A 66 -0.15 18.31 19.99
CA ALA A 66 0.32 18.16 18.61
C ALA A 66 0.74 16.70 18.33
N TRP A 67 1.49 16.09 19.24
CA TRP A 67 1.90 14.69 19.12
C TRP A 67 0.69 13.74 19.16
N LEU A 68 -0.30 14.01 20.02
CA LEU A 68 -1.58 13.27 20.03
C LEU A 68 -2.27 13.31 18.66
N ASN A 69 -2.36 14.50 18.07
CA ASN A 69 -2.97 14.65 16.74
C ASN A 69 -2.18 13.91 15.67
N GLU A 70 -0.86 13.91 15.75
CA GLU A 70 0.03 13.23 14.82
C GLU A 70 -0.14 11.71 14.88
N VAL A 71 -0.09 11.14 16.08
CA VAL A 71 -0.35 9.72 16.32
C VAL A 71 -1.75 9.34 15.85
N HIS A 72 -2.75 10.18 16.13
CA HIS A 72 -4.12 9.92 15.70
C HIS A 72 -4.26 9.95 14.17
N MET A 73 -3.67 10.94 13.50
CA MET A 73 -3.70 11.05 12.04
C MET A 73 -2.92 9.91 11.38
N ALA A 74 -1.71 9.61 11.86
CA ALA A 74 -0.90 8.52 11.33
C ALA A 74 -1.53 7.15 11.61
N GLY A 75 -2.15 6.97 12.78
CA GLY A 75 -2.88 5.74 13.13
C GLY A 75 -4.14 5.50 12.30
N SER A 76 -4.68 6.54 11.66
CA SER A 76 -5.81 6.40 10.72
C SER A 76 -5.39 5.94 9.31
N LEU A 77 -4.09 5.95 9.01
CA LEU A 77 -3.57 5.55 7.70
C LEU A 77 -3.42 4.03 7.61
N HIS A 78 -4.20 3.42 6.74
CA HIS A 78 -4.10 1.99 6.44
C HIS A 78 -3.73 1.76 4.97
N HIS A 79 -2.46 1.50 4.72
CA HIS A 79 -1.93 1.28 3.37
C HIS A 79 -0.80 0.25 3.39
N PRO A 80 -0.70 -0.68 2.40
CA PRO A 80 0.30 -1.75 2.41
C PRO A 80 1.76 -1.28 2.43
N TYR A 81 2.01 -0.04 1.99
CA TYR A 81 3.35 0.58 1.97
C TYR A 81 3.51 1.69 3.01
N ILE A 82 2.66 1.70 4.05
CA ILE A 82 2.82 2.52 5.26
C ILE A 82 3.00 1.57 6.44
N VAL A 83 3.97 1.86 7.31
CA VAL A 83 4.17 1.10 8.55
C VAL A 83 2.95 1.26 9.44
N GLU A 84 2.38 0.14 9.87
CA GLU A 84 1.17 0.15 10.68
C GLU A 84 1.46 0.59 12.12
N ILE A 85 0.63 1.48 12.66
CA ILE A 85 0.65 1.87 14.06
C ILE A 85 -0.36 0.99 14.80
N TYR A 86 0.11 0.29 15.81
CA TYR A 86 -0.71 -0.64 16.60
C TYR A 86 -1.29 0.00 17.85
N ASP A 87 -0.51 0.84 18.52
CA ASP A 87 -0.87 1.43 19.80
C ASP A 87 -0.04 2.67 20.05
N ALA A 88 -0.52 3.55 20.91
CA ALA A 88 0.21 4.71 21.36
C ALA A 88 -0.32 5.19 22.71
N GLY A 89 0.53 5.84 23.49
CA GLY A 89 0.10 6.39 24.77
C GLY A 89 1.12 7.30 25.42
N PHE A 90 0.78 7.68 26.65
CA PHE A 90 1.52 8.62 27.48
C PHE A 90 1.70 8.02 28.87
N GLY A 91 2.87 8.27 29.45
CA GLY A 91 3.03 8.31 30.90
C GLY A 91 3.39 9.72 31.36
N ASP A 92 3.64 9.88 32.65
CA ASP A 92 3.79 11.19 33.29
C ASP A 92 4.81 12.10 32.58
N ASN A 93 5.95 11.54 32.17
CA ASN A 93 7.05 12.25 31.50
C ASN A 93 7.52 11.59 30.17
N SER A 94 6.70 10.77 29.53
CA SER A 94 7.08 10.13 28.25
C SER A 94 5.87 9.81 27.38
N ALA A 95 6.11 9.71 26.08
CA ALA A 95 5.13 9.23 25.11
C ALA A 95 5.71 8.06 24.33
N TYR A 96 4.87 7.11 23.95
CA TYR A 96 5.30 5.92 23.23
C TYR A 96 4.40 5.61 22.05
N LEU A 97 5.00 5.07 20.98
CA LEU A 97 4.34 4.63 19.77
C LEU A 97 4.74 3.20 19.47
N VAL A 98 3.77 2.32 19.29
CA VAL A 98 3.95 0.90 18.98
C VAL A 98 3.60 0.69 17.52
N MET A 99 4.55 0.15 16.77
CA MET A 99 4.47 0.02 15.32
C MET A 99 4.80 -1.40 14.87
N GLU A 100 4.41 -1.71 13.64
CA GLU A 100 4.90 -2.87 12.91
C GLU A 100 6.43 -2.91 12.92
N TYR A 101 7.00 -4.04 13.35
CA TYR A 101 8.43 -4.30 13.26
C TYR A 101 8.78 -4.88 11.89
N LEU A 102 9.78 -4.28 11.22
CA LEU A 102 10.32 -4.75 9.95
C LEU A 102 11.79 -5.15 10.13
N ALA A 103 12.08 -6.44 9.98
CA ALA A 103 13.38 -7.02 10.32
C ALA A 103 14.54 -6.61 9.39
N HIS A 104 14.25 -6.11 8.18
CA HIS A 104 15.28 -5.79 7.18
C HIS A 104 15.87 -4.37 7.33
N GLY A 105 15.40 -3.59 8.30
CA GLY A 105 15.89 -2.24 8.58
C GLY A 105 15.57 -1.24 7.47
N THR A 106 16.24 -0.09 7.50
CA THR A 106 15.94 1.06 6.63
C THR A 106 16.65 0.99 5.27
N LEU A 107 16.36 1.93 4.38
CA LEU A 107 17.05 2.05 3.09
C LEU A 107 18.42 2.75 3.19
N GLU A 108 18.79 3.28 4.36
CA GLU A 108 20.02 4.04 4.56
C GLU A 108 21.31 3.31 4.14
N PRO A 109 21.49 2.00 4.45
CA PRO A 109 22.69 1.28 4.02
C PRO A 109 22.86 1.21 2.51
N PHE A 110 21.78 1.35 1.74
CA PHE A 110 21.77 1.25 0.27
C PHE A 110 21.97 2.59 -0.44
N THR A 111 22.42 3.59 0.31
CA THR A 111 22.71 4.94 -0.20
C THR A 111 24.20 5.16 -0.44
N ARG A 112 25.01 4.10 -0.35
CA ARG A 112 26.47 4.13 -0.55
C ARG A 112 26.83 3.43 -1.86
N PRO A 113 27.81 3.94 -2.64
CA PRO A 113 28.16 3.37 -3.94
C PRO A 113 28.51 1.87 -3.92
N ASP A 114 29.05 1.37 -2.80
CA ASP A 114 29.46 -0.01 -2.59
C ASP A 114 28.32 -0.96 -2.19
N ASN A 115 27.11 -0.43 -1.94
CA ASN A 115 25.97 -1.22 -1.48
C ASN A 115 24.65 -0.80 -2.16
N LEU A 116 24.70 -0.38 -3.42
CA LEU A 116 23.51 0.02 -4.18
C LEU A 116 22.64 -1.20 -4.54
N LYS A 117 21.32 -1.00 -4.53
CA LYS A 117 20.37 -2.00 -5.03
C LYS A 117 20.28 -2.01 -6.56
N PRO A 118 19.78 -3.11 -7.16
CA PRO A 118 19.44 -3.12 -8.58
C PRO A 118 18.48 -1.98 -8.94
N VAL A 119 18.69 -1.36 -10.10
CA VAL A 119 17.89 -0.22 -10.57
C VAL A 119 16.39 -0.55 -10.59
N SER A 120 16.05 -1.76 -11.02
CA SER A 120 14.68 -2.28 -11.02
C SER A 120 14.05 -2.27 -9.62
N GLU A 121 14.78 -2.71 -8.60
CA GLU A 121 14.30 -2.70 -7.22
C GLU A 121 14.14 -1.27 -6.69
N VAL A 122 15.08 -0.38 -6.98
CA VAL A 122 15.01 1.03 -6.56
C VAL A 122 13.77 1.71 -7.14
N LEU A 123 13.46 1.46 -8.42
CA LEU A 123 12.26 2.01 -9.06
C LEU A 123 10.97 1.41 -8.51
N ASP A 124 10.98 0.10 -8.20
CA ASP A 124 9.87 -0.58 -7.56
C ASP A 124 9.61 -0.07 -6.13
N ILE A 125 10.66 0.26 -5.38
CA ILE A 125 10.60 0.91 -4.06
C ILE A 125 10.01 2.31 -4.21
N ALA A 126 10.56 3.13 -5.12
CA ALA A 126 10.09 4.50 -5.33
C ALA A 126 8.61 4.56 -5.71
N TYR A 127 8.14 3.63 -6.54
CA TYR A 127 6.72 3.51 -6.88
C TYR A 127 5.83 3.23 -5.65
N LYS A 128 6.27 2.32 -4.77
CA LYS A 128 5.53 1.97 -3.54
C LYS A 128 5.49 3.11 -2.54
N CYS A 129 6.62 3.81 -2.36
CA CYS A 129 6.68 5.01 -1.55
C CYS A 129 5.78 6.12 -2.12
N ALA A 130 5.81 6.37 -3.42
CA ALA A 130 4.93 7.32 -4.08
C ALA A 130 3.43 6.95 -3.90
N SER A 131 3.09 5.67 -3.92
CA SER A 131 1.72 5.18 -3.67
C SER A 131 1.28 5.46 -2.22
N ALA A 132 2.17 5.23 -1.25
CA ALA A 132 1.90 5.56 0.16
C ALA A 132 1.72 7.06 0.37
N LEU A 133 2.54 7.88 -0.28
CA LEU A 133 2.49 9.34 -0.14
C LEU A 133 1.30 9.95 -0.87
N ASP A 134 0.84 9.37 -2.00
CA ASP A 134 -0.45 9.74 -2.61
C ASP A 134 -1.61 9.48 -1.65
N TYR A 135 -1.63 8.29 -1.03
CA TYR A 135 -2.67 7.92 -0.07
C TYR A 135 -2.70 8.88 1.13
N ALA A 136 -1.55 9.18 1.74
CA ALA A 136 -1.46 10.13 2.84
C ALA A 136 -1.85 11.55 2.41
N CYS A 137 -1.40 12.00 1.23
CA CYS A 137 -1.75 13.31 0.69
C CYS A 137 -3.25 13.49 0.50
N ARG A 138 -3.96 12.44 0.02
CA ARG A 138 -5.43 12.47 -0.12
C ARG A 138 -6.16 12.50 1.23
N ALA A 139 -5.52 11.98 2.28
CA ALA A 139 -5.98 12.12 3.66
C ALA A 139 -5.61 13.50 4.27
N GLY A 140 -5.02 14.42 3.49
CA GLY A 140 -4.63 15.75 3.95
C GLY A 140 -3.29 15.79 4.70
N ILE A 141 -2.49 14.72 4.61
CA ILE A 141 -1.23 14.56 5.33
C ILE A 141 -0.05 14.73 4.38
N VAL A 142 0.87 15.63 4.74
CA VAL A 142 2.19 15.80 4.10
C VAL A 142 3.23 15.33 5.11
N HIS A 143 4.14 14.44 4.70
CA HIS A 143 5.08 13.76 5.57
C HIS A 143 6.24 14.66 6.04
N ARG A 144 6.82 15.47 5.14
CA ARG A 144 7.85 16.50 5.39
C ARG A 144 9.23 16.02 5.82
N ASP A 145 9.44 14.72 6.00
CA ASP A 145 10.74 14.15 6.41
C ASP A 145 11.03 12.85 5.64
N ILE A 146 10.84 12.89 4.32
CA ILE A 146 11.17 11.74 3.47
C ILE A 146 12.68 11.66 3.30
N LYS A 147 13.26 10.58 3.84
CA LYS A 147 14.69 10.25 3.76
C LYS A 147 14.88 8.74 3.89
N PRO A 148 16.05 8.18 3.53
CA PRO A 148 16.29 6.74 3.54
C PRO A 148 16.07 6.08 4.91
N ALA A 149 16.33 6.81 6.00
CA ALA A 149 16.09 6.35 7.38
C ALA A 149 14.60 6.16 7.71
N ASN A 150 13.69 6.85 7.01
CA ASN A 150 12.23 6.76 7.22
C ASN A 150 11.54 5.84 6.20
N LEU A 151 12.33 5.07 5.43
CA LEU A 151 11.85 4.08 4.48
C LEU A 151 12.37 2.71 4.91
N GLN A 152 11.47 1.86 5.40
CA GLN A 152 11.80 0.52 5.90
C GLN A 152 11.75 -0.50 4.76
N LEU A 153 12.81 -1.29 4.61
CA LEU A 153 12.87 -2.38 3.67
C LEU A 153 12.00 -3.54 4.17
N VAL A 154 11.22 -4.12 3.27
CA VAL A 154 10.40 -5.34 3.54
C VAL A 154 10.96 -6.54 2.79
N GLY A 155 11.51 -6.31 1.59
CA GLY A 155 12.04 -7.36 0.73
C GLY A 155 12.53 -6.79 -0.60
N PRO A 156 12.90 -7.63 -1.57
CA PRO A 156 13.38 -7.20 -2.87
C PRO A 156 12.37 -6.28 -3.58
N GLY A 157 12.77 -5.03 -3.81
CA GLY A 157 11.91 -4.00 -4.39
C GLY A 157 10.71 -3.57 -3.51
N GLU A 158 10.62 -3.97 -2.24
CA GLU A 158 9.48 -3.66 -1.36
C GLU A 158 9.91 -2.85 -0.15
N ALA A 159 9.25 -1.71 0.08
CA ALA A 159 9.49 -0.84 1.23
C ALA A 159 8.19 -0.25 1.76
N LYS A 160 8.20 0.15 3.04
CA LYS A 160 7.15 0.92 3.67
C LYS A 160 7.67 2.26 4.17
N VAL A 161 6.83 3.28 4.09
CA VAL A 161 7.08 4.60 4.68
C VAL A 161 6.72 4.55 6.16
N CYS A 162 7.61 5.00 7.03
CA CYS A 162 7.38 5.12 8.46
C CYS A 162 7.58 6.56 8.94
N ASP A 163 7.27 6.83 10.21
CA ASP A 163 7.49 8.14 10.81
C ASP A 163 6.83 9.29 10.04
N PHE A 164 5.50 9.18 9.81
CA PHE A 164 4.62 10.29 9.39
C PHE A 164 4.56 11.45 10.41
N GLY A 165 5.54 11.49 11.32
CA GLY A 165 5.55 12.16 12.59
C GLY A 165 6.58 13.29 12.73
N ALA A 166 6.72 14.09 11.69
CA ALA A 166 7.45 15.36 11.73
C ALA A 166 6.57 16.53 11.26
N ALA A 167 5.25 16.39 11.38
CA ALA A 167 4.27 17.29 10.77
C ALA A 167 4.07 18.62 11.52
N TYR A 168 4.82 18.92 12.60
CA TYR A 168 4.47 20.04 13.49
C TYR A 168 5.47 21.20 13.68
N TRP A 169 6.60 21.29 12.99
CA TRP A 169 7.50 22.44 13.23
C TRP A 169 7.09 23.76 12.54
N SER A 170 5.79 24.09 12.48
CA SER A 170 5.33 25.34 11.86
C SER A 170 4.19 26.08 12.58
N ARG A 171 3.84 25.73 13.83
CA ARG A 171 2.76 26.43 14.55
C ARG A 171 3.03 26.86 15.99
N GLY A 172 4.27 26.78 16.48
CA GLY A 172 4.67 27.34 17.77
C GLY A 172 5.86 28.28 17.62
N ASN A 173 5.61 29.58 17.82
CA ASN A 173 6.52 30.72 18.00
C ASN A 173 7.75 30.89 17.08
N ASN A 174 7.83 32.10 16.54
CA ASN A 174 8.81 32.63 15.57
C ASN A 174 10.28 32.72 16.05
N ASP A 175 10.71 32.06 17.13
CA ASP A 175 12.02 32.35 17.73
C ASP A 175 12.92 31.14 18.08
N THR A 176 12.49 29.90 17.86
CA THR A 176 13.41 28.76 18.03
C THR A 176 14.02 28.37 16.68
N THR A 177 15.23 28.87 16.43
CA THR A 177 16.16 28.31 15.45
C THR A 177 16.42 26.85 15.81
N GLN A 178 15.62 25.94 15.28
CA GLN A 178 15.91 24.53 15.42
C GLN A 178 17.16 24.18 14.66
N VAL A 179 18.08 23.52 15.37
CA VAL A 179 19.24 22.87 14.81
C VAL A 179 18.74 21.65 14.02
N MET A 180 18.25 21.89 12.80
CA MET A 180 18.03 20.83 11.82
C MET A 180 19.39 20.21 11.49
N ASP A 181 19.54 18.90 11.62
CA ASP A 181 20.78 18.23 11.21
C ASP A 181 21.01 18.42 9.70
N ILE A 182 22.27 18.65 9.30
CA ILE A 182 22.70 18.79 7.89
C ILE A 182 22.20 17.59 7.06
N GLY A 183 22.18 16.39 7.65
CA GLY A 183 21.67 15.18 7.02
C GLY A 183 20.22 15.30 6.55
N SER A 184 19.33 15.81 7.41
CA SER A 184 17.91 15.99 7.08
C SER A 184 17.67 17.17 6.13
N LEU A 185 18.48 18.23 6.24
CA LEU A 185 18.41 19.41 5.36
C LEU A 185 18.59 19.05 3.88
N ALA A 186 19.38 18.02 3.58
CA ALA A 186 19.68 17.62 2.21
C ALA A 186 18.48 17.05 1.43
N TYR A 187 17.40 16.67 2.11
CA TYR A 187 16.16 16.18 1.50
C TYR A 187 15.06 17.25 1.47
N MET A 188 15.31 18.42 2.07
CA MET A 188 14.32 19.48 2.21
C MET A 188 14.05 20.18 0.87
N ALA A 189 12.77 20.35 0.54
CA ALA A 189 12.35 21.08 -0.65
C ALA A 189 12.60 22.60 -0.50
N PRO A 190 12.96 23.31 -1.60
CA PRO A 190 13.26 24.75 -1.59
C PRO A 190 12.21 25.65 -0.91
N GLU A 191 10.93 25.35 -1.09
CA GLU A 191 9.82 26.14 -0.54
C GLU A 191 9.69 26.03 0.98
N LEU A 192 10.22 24.96 1.59
CA LEU A 192 10.18 24.79 3.04
C LEU A 192 11.11 25.77 3.77
N PHE A 193 12.16 26.29 3.11
CA PHE A 193 12.95 27.40 3.66
C PHE A 193 12.14 28.69 3.85
N ARG A 194 11.00 28.80 3.16
CA ARG A 194 10.03 29.90 3.31
C ARG A 194 8.81 29.50 4.15
N MET A 195 8.87 28.35 4.82
CA MET A 195 7.78 27.77 5.61
C MET A 195 6.50 27.50 4.80
N TRP A 196 6.63 27.26 3.49
CA TRP A 196 5.50 26.93 2.62
C TRP A 196 5.38 25.43 2.44
N VAL A 197 4.48 24.82 3.21
CA VAL A 197 4.24 23.38 3.13
C VAL A 197 3.32 23.08 1.95
N THR A 198 3.81 22.26 1.03
CA THR A 198 3.05 21.74 -0.11
C THR A 198 3.21 20.23 -0.21
N PRO A 199 2.22 19.48 -0.78
CA PRO A 199 2.41 18.07 -1.09
C PRO A 199 3.59 17.80 -2.04
N GLN A 200 3.92 18.79 -2.88
CA GLN A 200 5.08 18.74 -3.77
C GLN A 200 6.42 18.70 -3.02
N ALA A 201 6.48 19.10 -1.75
CA ALA A 201 7.68 18.99 -0.94
C ALA A 201 8.12 17.53 -0.74
N ASP A 202 7.16 16.61 -0.51
CA ASP A 202 7.45 15.19 -0.38
C ASP A 202 7.85 14.56 -1.73
N ILE A 203 7.33 15.08 -2.85
CA ILE A 203 7.76 14.68 -4.20
C ILE A 203 9.25 15.01 -4.39
N TYR A 204 9.66 16.22 -4.00
CA TYR A 204 11.07 16.63 -4.07
C TYR A 204 11.94 15.72 -3.21
N ALA A 205 11.56 15.51 -1.95
CA ALA A 205 12.32 14.70 -1.01
C ALA A 205 12.45 13.24 -1.49
N LEU A 206 11.39 12.64 -2.04
CA LEU A 206 11.48 11.32 -2.67
C LEU A 206 12.40 11.32 -3.90
N GLY A 207 12.45 12.41 -4.66
CA GLY A 207 13.39 12.60 -5.77
C GLY A 207 14.84 12.58 -5.31
N VAL A 208 15.14 13.21 -4.17
CA VAL A 208 16.48 13.20 -3.54
C VAL A 208 16.85 11.78 -3.13
N VAL A 209 15.93 11.06 -2.47
CA VAL A 209 16.11 9.65 -2.10
C VAL A 209 16.37 8.78 -3.32
N LEU A 210 15.57 8.94 -4.39
CA LEU A 210 15.72 8.16 -5.61
C LEU A 210 17.08 8.41 -6.27
N HIS A 211 17.52 9.65 -6.38
CA HIS A 211 18.86 9.99 -6.88
C HIS A 211 19.95 9.27 -6.07
N GLN A 212 19.84 9.30 -4.75
CA GLN A 212 20.83 8.72 -3.86
C GLN A 212 20.85 7.19 -3.89
N LEU A 213 19.69 6.53 -3.99
CA LEU A 213 19.62 5.07 -4.12
C LEU A 213 20.14 4.58 -5.48
N LEU A 214 20.12 5.41 -6.52
CA LEU A 214 20.63 5.06 -7.85
C LEU A 214 22.15 5.27 -7.98
N THR A 215 22.70 6.27 -7.29
CA THR A 215 24.08 6.75 -7.49
C THR A 215 24.99 6.63 -6.28
N GLY A 216 24.42 6.45 -5.09
CA GLY A 216 25.13 6.54 -3.82
C GLY A 216 25.50 7.97 -3.42
N LYS A 217 24.99 9.00 -4.13
CA LYS A 217 25.25 10.42 -3.86
C LYS A 217 23.97 11.22 -3.83
N ARG A 218 23.93 12.26 -3.00
CA ARG A 218 22.84 13.24 -3.00
C ARG A 218 22.98 14.17 -4.22
N PRO A 219 21.88 14.70 -4.77
CA PRO A 219 21.93 15.64 -5.89
C PRO A 219 22.65 16.95 -5.52
N PHE A 220 22.54 17.35 -4.24
CA PHE A 220 23.25 18.49 -3.67
C PHE A 220 23.94 18.07 -2.38
N ASP A 221 25.19 18.49 -2.22
CA ASP A 221 25.99 18.23 -1.02
C ASP A 221 26.96 19.38 -0.73
N ALA A 222 27.17 19.71 0.53
CA ALA A 222 28.07 20.75 0.99
C ALA A 222 28.52 20.51 2.45
N PRO A 223 29.68 21.04 2.87
CA PRO A 223 30.23 20.80 4.21
C PRO A 223 29.45 21.53 5.33
N ASP A 224 28.68 22.56 5.00
CA ASP A 224 27.91 23.36 5.96
C ASP A 224 26.49 23.65 5.43
N GLN A 225 25.58 23.99 6.36
CA GLN A 225 24.16 24.20 6.06
C GLN A 225 23.89 25.33 5.09
N ALA A 226 24.61 26.45 5.23
CA ALA A 226 24.39 27.64 4.40
C ALA A 226 24.79 27.34 2.94
N SER A 227 25.93 26.69 2.75
CA SER A 227 26.39 26.24 1.43
C SER A 227 25.44 25.20 0.81
N LEU A 228 24.92 24.27 1.61
CA LEU A 228 23.96 23.26 1.13
C LEU A 228 22.64 23.92 0.70
N MET A 229 22.11 24.82 1.52
CA MET A 229 20.91 25.59 1.19
C MET A 229 21.10 26.41 -0.08
N TYR A 230 22.26 27.06 -0.24
CA TYR A 230 22.59 27.78 -1.47
C TYR A 230 22.57 26.87 -2.70
N LYS A 231 23.15 25.66 -2.61
CA LYS A 231 23.12 24.68 -3.70
C LYS A 231 21.71 24.17 -3.99
N ILE A 232 20.88 23.91 -2.99
CA ILE A 232 19.48 23.52 -3.18
C ILE A 232 18.70 24.63 -3.91
N LEU A 233 18.94 25.89 -3.56
CA LEU A 233 18.26 27.05 -4.13
C LEU A 233 18.77 27.45 -5.52
N ASN A 234 20.06 27.27 -5.81
CA ASN A 234 20.72 27.86 -6.98
C ASN A 234 21.59 26.89 -7.81
N GLY A 235 21.99 25.75 -7.26
CA GLY A 235 22.87 24.80 -7.93
C GLY A 235 22.15 23.94 -8.96
N ASP A 236 22.88 23.50 -9.97
CA ASP A 236 22.38 22.54 -10.96
C ASP A 236 22.77 21.12 -10.57
N ARG A 237 21.90 20.16 -10.89
CA ARG A 237 22.13 18.74 -10.62
C ARG A 237 22.98 18.14 -11.74
N GLU A 238 23.98 17.35 -11.38
CA GLU A 238 24.71 16.54 -12.36
C GLU A 238 23.83 15.38 -12.90
N PRO A 239 23.91 15.04 -14.20
CA PRO A 239 23.19 13.89 -14.76
C PRO A 239 23.56 12.59 -14.06
N LEU A 240 22.60 11.67 -13.93
CA LEU A 240 22.82 10.35 -13.30
C LEU A 240 23.97 9.56 -13.94
N THR A 241 24.14 9.73 -15.26
CA THR A 241 25.16 9.07 -16.07
C THR A 241 26.59 9.55 -15.76
N SER A 242 26.77 10.70 -15.08
CA SER A 242 28.09 11.11 -14.57
C SER A 242 28.57 10.24 -13.41
N PHE A 243 27.64 9.67 -12.64
CA PHE A 243 27.94 8.78 -11.51
C PHE A 243 27.87 7.31 -11.90
N ARG A 244 26.92 6.96 -12.78
CA ARG A 244 26.62 5.58 -13.12
C ARG A 244 26.21 5.47 -14.61
N PRO A 245 27.19 5.24 -15.52
CA PRO A 245 26.97 5.28 -16.97
C PRO A 245 25.98 4.25 -17.52
N ASP A 246 25.70 3.16 -16.79
CA ASP A 246 24.73 2.12 -17.15
C ASP A 246 23.26 2.54 -16.93
N LEU A 247 23.00 3.71 -16.34
CA LEU A 247 21.64 4.19 -16.10
C LEU A 247 20.95 4.71 -17.37
N PRO A 248 19.67 4.38 -17.59
CA PRO A 248 18.89 4.94 -18.70
C PRO A 248 18.75 6.47 -18.60
N GLU A 249 19.00 7.18 -19.71
CA GLU A 249 18.95 8.64 -19.77
C GLU A 249 17.57 9.21 -19.41
N ASN A 250 16.50 8.49 -19.71
CA ASN A 250 15.14 8.90 -19.39
C ASN A 250 14.86 8.99 -17.87
N LEU A 251 15.71 8.41 -17.01
CA LEU A 251 15.64 8.63 -15.56
C LEU A 251 16.04 10.05 -15.15
N ASN A 252 16.90 10.72 -15.92
CA ASN A 252 17.21 12.13 -15.67
C ASN A 252 15.95 12.99 -15.81
N THR A 253 15.14 12.77 -16.86
CA THR A 253 13.89 13.51 -17.07
C THR A 253 12.90 13.34 -15.91
N LEU A 254 12.81 12.14 -15.33
CA LEU A 254 11.99 11.89 -14.14
C LEU A 254 12.51 12.70 -12.94
N LEU A 255 13.82 12.61 -12.65
CA LEU A 255 14.42 13.30 -11.52
C LEU A 255 14.39 14.81 -11.66
N ASP A 256 14.60 15.35 -12.86
CA ASP A 256 14.56 16.79 -13.12
C ASP A 256 13.17 17.36 -12.79
N LYS A 257 12.10 16.63 -13.10
CA LYS A 257 10.74 16.99 -12.71
C LYS A 257 10.42 16.77 -11.23
N MET A 258 11.01 15.78 -10.56
CA MET A 258 10.81 15.61 -9.12
C MET A 258 11.58 16.68 -8.32
N LEU A 259 12.78 17.04 -8.78
CA LEU A 259 13.71 17.95 -8.11
C LEU A 259 13.62 19.40 -8.61
N ALA A 260 12.63 19.72 -9.45
CA ALA A 260 12.43 21.08 -9.92
C ALA A 260 12.21 22.04 -8.75
N ARG A 261 12.89 23.19 -8.78
CA ARG A 261 12.82 24.21 -7.72
C ARG A 261 11.47 24.92 -7.68
N SER A 262 10.97 25.30 -8.85
CA SER A 262 9.63 25.89 -9.03
C SER A 262 8.56 24.80 -8.90
N LEU A 263 7.44 25.15 -8.25
CA LEU A 263 6.30 24.24 -8.10
C LEU A 263 5.59 23.98 -9.43
N GLU A 264 5.65 24.95 -10.35
CA GLU A 264 5.08 24.88 -11.69
C GLU A 264 5.82 23.88 -12.59
N ASP A 265 7.15 23.82 -12.44
CA ASP A 265 8.01 22.88 -13.17
C ASP A 265 8.06 21.50 -12.51
N ARG A 266 7.76 21.42 -11.21
CA ARG A 266 7.69 20.16 -10.46
C ARG A 266 6.42 19.39 -10.82
N PHE A 267 6.43 18.07 -10.64
CA PHE A 267 5.20 17.30 -10.74
C PHE A 267 4.09 17.89 -9.86
N ALA A 268 2.96 18.20 -10.47
CA ALA A 268 1.83 18.84 -9.79
C ALA A 268 1.19 17.95 -8.71
N ASN A 269 1.30 16.63 -8.84
CA ASN A 269 0.67 15.67 -7.94
C ASN A 269 1.28 14.26 -8.03
N TRP A 270 0.99 13.43 -7.03
CA TRP A 270 1.46 12.04 -6.96
C TRP A 270 1.02 11.14 -8.13
N PRO A 271 -0.21 11.22 -8.67
CA PRO A 271 -0.60 10.43 -9.84
C PRO A 271 0.31 10.65 -11.06
N SER A 272 0.80 11.87 -11.27
CA SER A 272 1.76 12.16 -12.32
C SER A 272 3.12 11.49 -12.08
N VAL A 273 3.58 11.49 -10.83
CA VAL A 273 4.82 10.79 -10.41
C VAL A 273 4.68 9.27 -10.60
N LEU A 274 3.57 8.69 -10.15
CA LEU A 274 3.27 7.25 -10.31
C LEU A 274 3.23 6.83 -11.78
N SER A 275 2.61 7.64 -12.64
CA SER A 275 2.57 7.42 -14.08
C SER A 275 3.99 7.41 -14.67
N ALA A 276 4.82 8.39 -14.30
CA ALA A 276 6.20 8.46 -14.73
C ALA A 276 7.02 7.26 -14.21
N LEU A 277 6.97 6.92 -12.91
CA LEU A 277 7.69 5.76 -12.37
C LEU A 277 7.27 4.44 -13.03
N SER A 278 6.00 4.30 -13.41
CA SER A 278 5.49 3.11 -14.08
C SER A 278 6.10 2.90 -15.48
N THR A 279 6.69 3.91 -16.13
CA THR A 279 7.41 3.68 -17.41
C THR A 279 8.77 3.02 -17.21
N HIS A 280 9.30 3.05 -15.98
CA HIS A 280 10.65 2.54 -15.68
C HIS A 280 10.65 1.29 -14.80
N SER A 281 9.62 1.05 -13.98
CA SER A 281 9.55 -0.14 -13.11
C SER A 281 9.37 -1.43 -13.93
N SER A 282 10.12 -2.48 -13.58
CA SER A 282 10.09 -3.80 -14.24
C SER A 282 8.79 -4.55 -13.98
N LYS A 283 8.24 -4.43 -12.75
CA LYS A 283 6.88 -4.87 -12.45
C LYS A 283 5.86 -4.01 -13.16
N ALA A 284 6.14 -2.74 -13.46
CA ALA A 284 5.28 -1.88 -14.29
C ALA A 284 5.49 -2.06 -15.80
N LEU A 285 6.55 -2.72 -16.26
CA LEU A 285 6.78 -3.13 -17.66
C LEU A 285 6.20 -4.52 -17.93
N GLN A 286 6.31 -5.45 -17.00
CA GLN A 286 5.51 -6.69 -16.97
C GLN A 286 4.05 -6.39 -16.69
N ALA A 287 3.76 -5.44 -15.78
CA ALA A 287 2.42 -4.91 -15.66
C ALA A 287 2.07 -4.07 -16.88
N LYS A 288 2.90 -3.33 -17.61
CA LYS A 288 2.44 -2.67 -18.86
C LYS A 288 2.15 -3.66 -19.98
N SER A 289 2.79 -4.83 -19.97
CA SER A 289 2.36 -5.97 -20.78
C SER A 289 1.08 -6.64 -20.24
N SER A 290 0.62 -6.32 -19.02
CA SER A 290 -0.59 -6.87 -18.36
C SER A 290 -1.60 -5.84 -17.79
N ALA A 291 -1.41 -4.53 -18.01
CA ALA A 291 -2.02 -3.38 -17.31
C ALA A 291 -2.31 -2.24 -18.30
N ALA A 292 -2.46 -2.59 -19.57
CA ALA A 292 -3.30 -1.81 -20.46
C ALA A 292 -4.77 -1.74 -19.97
N GLU A 293 -5.15 -2.48 -18.91
CA GLU A 293 -6.56 -2.77 -18.65
C GLU A 293 -6.92 -2.98 -17.15
N ARG A 294 -6.45 -2.14 -16.22
CA ARG A 294 -7.05 -2.10 -14.85
C ARG A 294 -7.93 -0.86 -14.66
N PRO A 295 -9.22 -1.01 -14.30
CA PRO A 295 -10.05 0.12 -13.89
C PRO A 295 -9.56 0.68 -12.53
N ALA A 296 -9.79 1.97 -12.28
CA ALA A 296 -9.39 2.60 -11.02
C ALA A 296 -10.12 1.97 -9.82
N GLU A 297 -9.43 1.75 -8.70
CA GLU A 297 -9.99 1.06 -7.53
C GLU A 297 -11.22 1.77 -6.93
N ALA A 298 -11.27 3.10 -6.98
CA ALA A 298 -12.44 3.87 -6.57
C ALA A 298 -13.66 3.62 -7.48
N GLU A 299 -13.45 3.52 -8.80
CA GLU A 299 -14.53 3.23 -9.76
C GLU A 299 -15.03 1.79 -9.58
N LEU A 300 -14.12 0.85 -9.30
CA LEU A 300 -14.49 -0.54 -8.98
C LEU A 300 -15.29 -0.62 -7.68
N TYR A 301 -14.91 0.12 -6.65
CA TYR A 301 -15.66 0.18 -5.40
C TYR A 301 -17.11 0.63 -5.63
N ASP A 302 -17.32 1.72 -6.37
CA ASP A 302 -18.65 2.23 -6.68
C ASP A 302 -19.47 1.23 -7.50
N GLN A 303 -18.85 0.57 -8.47
CA GLN A 303 -19.51 -0.45 -9.29
C GLN A 303 -19.86 -1.70 -8.46
N LEU A 304 -18.98 -2.16 -7.56
CA LEU A 304 -19.24 -3.30 -6.68
C LEU A 304 -20.34 -2.99 -5.66
N ARG A 305 -20.36 -1.78 -5.10
CA ARG A 305 -21.39 -1.33 -4.14
C ARG A 305 -22.79 -1.36 -4.75
N GLN A 306 -22.91 -1.14 -6.06
CA GLN A 306 -24.18 -1.17 -6.79
C GLN A 306 -24.66 -2.58 -7.14
N LEU A 307 -23.84 -3.61 -6.95
CA LEU A 307 -24.24 -4.99 -7.28
C LEU A 307 -25.19 -5.54 -6.22
N PRO A 308 -26.41 -5.97 -6.59
CA PRO A 308 -27.37 -6.57 -5.63
C PRO A 308 -26.79 -7.77 -4.88
N LEU A 309 -25.93 -8.55 -5.55
CA LEU A 309 -25.24 -9.70 -4.99
C LEU A 309 -24.40 -9.33 -3.75
N LEU A 310 -23.80 -8.14 -3.75
CA LEU A 310 -22.87 -7.67 -2.73
C LEU A 310 -23.51 -6.70 -1.74
N ALA A 311 -24.81 -6.41 -1.87
CA ALA A 311 -25.54 -5.44 -1.05
C ALA A 311 -25.52 -5.73 0.46
N THR A 312 -25.17 -6.96 0.86
CA THR A 312 -25.07 -7.36 2.28
C THR A 312 -23.71 -7.10 2.92
N LEU A 313 -22.71 -6.70 2.12
CA LEU A 313 -21.38 -6.33 2.59
C LEU A 313 -21.38 -4.87 3.04
N ASN A 314 -20.73 -4.59 4.17
CA ASN A 314 -20.46 -3.22 4.58
C ASN A 314 -19.23 -2.65 3.86
N ASP A 315 -18.96 -1.37 4.05
CA ASP A 315 -17.88 -0.64 3.37
C ASP A 315 -16.50 -1.27 3.64
N ALA A 316 -16.21 -1.63 4.89
CA ALA A 316 -14.95 -2.29 5.26
C ALA A 316 -14.77 -3.64 4.57
N GLN A 317 -15.85 -4.44 4.49
CA GLN A 317 -15.87 -5.73 3.82
C GLN A 317 -15.74 -5.60 2.31
N LEU A 318 -16.35 -4.59 1.68
CA LEU A 318 -16.20 -4.31 0.26
C LEU A 318 -14.76 -3.89 -0.08
N TRP A 319 -14.15 -3.03 0.73
CA TRP A 319 -12.75 -2.65 0.56
C TRP A 319 -11.80 -3.83 0.77
N GLU A 320 -12.04 -4.65 1.78
CA GLU A 320 -11.27 -5.87 1.99
C GLU A 320 -11.41 -6.82 0.79
N LEU A 321 -12.64 -7.04 0.31
CA LEU A 321 -12.93 -7.88 -0.85
C LEU A 321 -12.21 -7.37 -2.10
N LEU A 322 -12.17 -6.05 -2.30
CA LEU A 322 -11.42 -5.43 -3.40
C LEU A 322 -9.91 -5.66 -3.25
N ARG A 323 -9.36 -5.50 -2.04
CA ARG A 323 -7.93 -5.69 -1.75
C ARG A 323 -7.43 -7.11 -2.03
N ILE A 324 -8.25 -8.12 -1.79
CA ILE A 324 -7.88 -9.54 -2.01
C ILE A 324 -8.19 -10.04 -3.44
N SER A 325 -8.61 -9.15 -4.34
CA SER A 325 -9.06 -9.47 -5.69
C SER A 325 -8.05 -9.08 -6.77
N HIS A 326 -8.19 -9.68 -7.95
CA HIS A 326 -7.44 -9.32 -9.15
C HIS A 326 -8.40 -8.88 -10.25
N TRP A 327 -8.42 -7.58 -10.55
CA TRP A 327 -9.21 -7.00 -11.63
C TRP A 327 -8.41 -6.87 -12.92
N ARG A 328 -9.06 -7.13 -14.06
CA ARG A 328 -8.53 -6.89 -15.41
C ARG A 328 -9.68 -6.67 -16.41
N LYS A 329 -9.47 -5.89 -17.47
CA LYS A 329 -10.32 -6.00 -18.66
C LYS A 329 -9.93 -7.24 -19.46
N ILE A 330 -10.85 -7.66 -20.29
CA ILE A 330 -10.81 -8.90 -21.05
C ILE A 330 -11.37 -8.61 -22.44
N THR A 331 -10.79 -9.24 -23.46
CA THR A 331 -11.31 -9.21 -24.82
C THR A 331 -12.16 -10.44 -25.08
N ALA A 332 -13.04 -10.38 -26.09
CA ALA A 332 -13.83 -11.52 -26.54
C ALA A 332 -12.92 -12.73 -26.90
N GLY A 333 -13.35 -13.94 -26.54
CA GLY A 333 -12.60 -15.18 -26.77
C GLY A 333 -11.58 -15.54 -25.69
N THR A 334 -11.41 -14.72 -24.64
CA THR A 334 -10.53 -15.02 -23.50
C THR A 334 -11.09 -16.18 -22.68
N VAL A 335 -10.31 -17.25 -22.50
CA VAL A 335 -10.67 -18.38 -21.64
C VAL A 335 -10.37 -18.04 -20.18
N LEU A 336 -11.39 -18.10 -19.33
CA LEU A 336 -11.34 -17.71 -17.92
C LEU A 336 -11.14 -18.92 -16.99
N MET A 337 -11.71 -20.06 -17.37
CA MET A 337 -11.61 -21.36 -16.73
C MET A 337 -11.67 -22.45 -17.79
N ARG A 338 -10.97 -23.57 -17.63
CA ARG A 338 -11.13 -24.77 -18.48
C ARG A 338 -11.73 -25.90 -17.68
N GLU A 339 -12.56 -26.69 -18.35
CA GLU A 339 -13.08 -27.95 -17.83
C GLU A 339 -11.93 -28.90 -17.47
N GLY A 340 -11.99 -29.52 -16.29
CA GLY A 340 -10.96 -30.42 -15.76
C GLY A 340 -9.83 -29.74 -14.98
N ASP A 341 -9.68 -28.42 -15.04
CA ASP A 341 -8.67 -27.71 -14.24
C ASP A 341 -9.00 -27.73 -12.75
N ASN A 342 -7.98 -27.60 -11.90
CA ASN A 342 -8.17 -27.43 -10.46
C ASN A 342 -8.90 -26.12 -10.15
N ALA A 343 -9.93 -26.19 -9.32
CA ALA A 343 -10.66 -25.01 -8.89
C ALA A 343 -9.91 -24.31 -7.73
N ILE A 344 -9.29 -23.17 -8.02
CA ILE A 344 -8.49 -22.40 -7.05
C ILE A 344 -8.96 -20.94 -6.86
N SER A 345 -10.03 -20.53 -7.56
CA SER A 345 -10.53 -19.16 -7.52
C SER A 345 -11.98 -19.02 -8.01
N CYS A 346 -12.71 -18.01 -7.53
CA CYS A 346 -13.97 -17.57 -8.14
C CYS A 346 -13.78 -16.26 -8.90
N TYR A 347 -14.77 -15.90 -9.71
CA TYR A 347 -14.70 -14.75 -10.61
C TYR A 347 -16.03 -14.00 -10.64
N LEU A 348 -15.98 -12.70 -10.87
CA LEU A 348 -17.13 -11.83 -11.08
C LEU A 348 -16.98 -11.13 -12.43
N LEU A 349 -17.94 -11.34 -13.33
CA LEU A 349 -18.01 -10.61 -14.58
C LEU A 349 -18.68 -9.26 -14.31
N LEU A 350 -17.90 -8.18 -14.19
CA LEU A 350 -18.43 -6.85 -13.87
C LEU A 350 -19.04 -6.16 -15.09
N LYS A 351 -18.44 -6.36 -16.27
CA LYS A 351 -18.93 -5.87 -17.57
C LYS A 351 -18.66 -6.93 -18.63
N GLY A 352 -19.50 -6.98 -19.66
CA GLY A 352 -19.40 -7.94 -20.77
C GLY A 352 -20.22 -9.20 -20.58
N GLU A 353 -20.01 -10.17 -21.46
CA GLU A 353 -20.72 -11.45 -21.51
C GLU A 353 -19.74 -12.61 -21.61
N ALA A 354 -20.13 -13.79 -21.09
CA ALA A 354 -19.36 -15.02 -21.20
C ALA A 354 -20.23 -16.22 -21.55
N ARG A 355 -19.63 -17.23 -22.17
CA ARG A 355 -20.23 -18.51 -22.53
C ARG A 355 -19.69 -19.59 -21.61
N VAL A 356 -20.59 -20.45 -21.13
CA VAL A 356 -20.24 -21.66 -20.38
C VAL A 356 -20.39 -22.85 -21.31
N LEU A 357 -19.31 -23.60 -21.53
CA LEU A 357 -19.27 -24.77 -22.39
C LEU A 357 -18.93 -26.01 -21.58
N GLN A 358 -19.69 -27.09 -21.76
CA GLN A 358 -19.38 -28.39 -21.20
C GLN A 358 -19.23 -29.40 -22.34
N LYS A 359 -18.10 -30.11 -22.40
CA LYS A 359 -17.75 -31.00 -23.51
C LYS A 359 -17.91 -30.32 -24.89
N GLY A 360 -17.56 -29.04 -24.97
CA GLY A 360 -17.66 -28.22 -26.17
C GLY A 360 -19.07 -27.71 -26.53
N LYS A 361 -20.11 -28.09 -25.78
CA LYS A 361 -21.49 -27.63 -26.01
C LYS A 361 -21.82 -26.43 -25.13
N LEU A 362 -22.43 -25.39 -25.70
CA LEU A 362 -22.91 -24.23 -24.95
C LEU A 362 -24.07 -24.62 -24.03
N ILE A 363 -23.91 -24.40 -22.72
CA ILE A 363 -24.93 -24.75 -21.71
C ILE A 363 -25.56 -23.53 -21.02
N ALA A 364 -24.83 -22.41 -20.95
CA ALA A 364 -25.31 -21.15 -20.37
C ALA A 364 -24.55 -19.93 -20.94
N LEU A 365 -25.18 -18.77 -20.82
CA LEU A 365 -24.57 -17.45 -21.03
C LEU A 365 -24.55 -16.73 -19.67
N LEU A 366 -23.45 -16.03 -19.39
CA LEU A 366 -23.27 -15.21 -18.20
C LEU A 366 -23.26 -13.74 -18.61
N GLU A 367 -24.02 -12.94 -17.87
CA GLU A 367 -24.14 -11.50 -18.08
C GLU A 367 -23.34 -10.73 -17.01
N ALA A 368 -23.22 -9.42 -17.18
CA ALA A 368 -22.62 -8.52 -16.20
C ALA A 368 -23.30 -8.64 -14.82
N GLY A 369 -22.50 -8.60 -13.76
CA GLY A 369 -22.92 -8.86 -12.38
C GLY A 369 -22.86 -10.34 -11.96
N THR A 370 -22.56 -11.27 -12.87
CA THR A 370 -22.57 -12.71 -12.56
C THR A 370 -21.28 -13.17 -11.88
N LEU A 371 -21.42 -13.77 -10.70
CA LEU A 371 -20.34 -14.46 -9.99
C LEU A 371 -20.34 -15.95 -10.34
N PHE A 372 -19.18 -16.53 -10.62
CA PHE A 372 -19.07 -17.95 -11.02
C PHE A 372 -17.79 -18.60 -10.53
N GLY A 373 -17.81 -19.94 -10.48
CA GLY A 373 -16.76 -20.75 -9.90
C GLY A 373 -16.74 -20.66 -8.38
N GLU A 374 -17.89 -20.50 -7.75
CA GLU A 374 -18.05 -20.39 -6.30
C GLU A 374 -18.15 -21.73 -5.57
N LEU A 375 -18.71 -22.75 -6.22
CA LEU A 375 -19.04 -24.04 -5.56
C LEU A 375 -17.83 -24.70 -4.90
N ALA A 376 -16.70 -24.71 -5.60
CA ALA A 376 -15.48 -25.33 -5.12
C ALA A 376 -14.83 -24.61 -3.92
N PHE A 377 -15.31 -23.42 -3.53
CA PHE A 377 -14.88 -22.76 -2.30
C PHE A 377 -15.44 -23.42 -1.04
N ALA A 378 -16.61 -24.04 -1.13
CA ALA A 378 -17.28 -24.69 0.00
C ALA A 378 -16.86 -26.16 0.20
N GLU A 379 -16.02 -26.70 -0.68
CA GLU A 379 -15.55 -28.08 -0.66
C GLU A 379 -14.23 -28.17 0.12
N GLU A 380 -14.10 -29.14 1.03
CA GLU A 380 -12.82 -29.43 1.71
C GLU A 380 -11.72 -29.80 0.70
N THR A 381 -12.11 -30.53 -0.35
CA THR A 381 -11.26 -30.87 -1.49
C THR A 381 -11.95 -30.40 -2.78
N PRO A 382 -11.54 -29.26 -3.35
CA PRO A 382 -12.15 -28.68 -4.54
C PRO A 382 -12.19 -29.64 -5.73
N SER A 383 -13.39 -29.94 -6.20
CA SER A 383 -13.61 -30.70 -7.42
C SER A 383 -13.05 -29.97 -8.65
N PRO A 384 -12.59 -30.69 -9.68
CA PRO A 384 -12.19 -30.08 -10.95
C PRO A 384 -13.33 -29.28 -11.57
N ARG A 385 -12.99 -28.28 -12.38
CA ARG A 385 -13.98 -27.45 -13.09
C ARG A 385 -14.88 -28.31 -13.97
N ALA A 386 -16.19 -28.21 -13.77
CA ALA A 386 -17.18 -28.95 -14.54
C ALA A 386 -17.43 -28.42 -15.98
N ALA A 387 -16.94 -27.22 -16.28
CA ALA A 387 -17.15 -26.54 -17.56
C ALA A 387 -16.05 -25.52 -17.87
N THR A 388 -15.89 -25.21 -19.15
CA THR A 388 -15.05 -24.12 -19.67
C THR A 388 -15.86 -22.84 -19.70
N VAL A 389 -15.27 -21.72 -19.23
CA VAL A 389 -15.88 -20.40 -19.34
C VAL A 389 -15.01 -19.52 -20.22
N ALA A 390 -15.57 -18.98 -21.29
CA ALA A 390 -14.88 -18.09 -22.23
C ALA A 390 -15.69 -16.83 -22.51
N THR A 391 -15.04 -15.69 -22.65
CA THR A 391 -15.72 -14.41 -22.87
C THR A 391 -16.34 -14.35 -24.26
N ALA A 392 -17.56 -13.83 -24.37
CA ALA A 392 -18.26 -13.60 -25.63
C ALA A 392 -18.07 -12.16 -26.15
N SER A 393 -17.83 -11.20 -25.24
CA SER A 393 -17.59 -9.80 -25.56
C SER A 393 -16.43 -9.23 -24.74
N ASN A 394 -16.01 -8.01 -25.07
CA ASN A 394 -15.04 -7.27 -24.26
C ASN A 394 -15.69 -6.86 -22.93
N GLY A 395 -14.93 -6.87 -21.85
CA GLY A 395 -15.50 -6.70 -20.51
C GLY A 395 -14.48 -6.47 -19.42
N THR A 396 -14.94 -6.51 -18.18
CA THR A 396 -14.13 -6.37 -16.97
C THR A 396 -14.42 -7.53 -16.04
N ILE A 397 -13.38 -8.16 -15.52
CA ILE A 397 -13.49 -9.33 -14.63
C ILE A 397 -12.69 -9.15 -13.35
N GLY A 398 -13.29 -9.54 -12.22
CA GLY A 398 -12.63 -9.71 -10.94
C GLY A 398 -12.37 -11.18 -10.67
N LYS A 399 -11.21 -11.50 -10.08
CA LYS A 399 -10.81 -12.85 -9.68
C LYS A 399 -10.42 -12.88 -8.20
N TRP A 400 -10.94 -13.83 -7.46
CA TRP A 400 -10.59 -14.08 -6.06
C TRP A 400 -10.01 -15.47 -5.88
N PRO A 401 -8.71 -15.60 -5.55
CA PRO A 401 -8.14 -16.87 -5.13
C PRO A 401 -8.81 -17.37 -3.84
N TYR A 402 -9.14 -18.67 -3.78
CA TYR A 402 -9.77 -19.24 -2.57
C TYR A 402 -8.88 -19.11 -1.34
N SER A 403 -7.56 -19.27 -1.50
CA SER A 403 -6.59 -19.07 -0.42
C SER A 403 -6.66 -17.69 0.22
N LYS A 404 -6.93 -16.64 -0.57
CA LYS A 404 -7.10 -15.27 -0.08
C LYS A 404 -8.46 -15.04 0.58
N LEU A 405 -9.51 -15.70 0.08
CA LEU A 405 -10.82 -15.68 0.73
C LEU A 405 -10.79 -16.40 2.08
N HIS A 406 -10.12 -17.55 2.20
CA HIS A 406 -9.95 -18.27 3.46
C HIS A 406 -9.05 -17.56 4.48
N SER A 407 -8.21 -16.62 4.03
CA SER A 407 -7.39 -15.78 4.92
C SER A 407 -8.02 -14.41 5.21
N ALA A 408 -9.23 -14.14 4.73
CA ALA A 408 -9.91 -12.86 4.95
C ALA A 408 -10.44 -12.73 6.39
N SER A 409 -10.93 -11.55 6.77
CA SER A 409 -11.58 -11.35 8.06
C SER A 409 -12.75 -12.33 8.25
N PRO A 410 -13.00 -12.82 9.49
CA PRO A 410 -14.11 -13.74 9.76
C PRO A 410 -15.46 -13.19 9.29
N GLY A 411 -15.65 -11.86 9.40
CA GLY A 411 -16.84 -11.16 8.92
C GLY A 411 -17.00 -11.26 7.41
N LEU A 412 -15.94 -11.00 6.63
CA LEU A 412 -16.01 -11.13 5.17
C LEU A 412 -16.19 -12.59 4.76
N GLN A 413 -15.48 -13.54 5.38
CA GLN A 413 -15.62 -14.97 5.09
C GLN A 413 -17.06 -15.46 5.26
N SER A 414 -17.69 -15.15 6.39
CA SER A 414 -19.07 -15.55 6.66
C SER A 414 -20.05 -14.98 5.63
N LYS A 415 -19.88 -13.71 5.24
CA LYS A 415 -20.71 -13.08 4.22
C LYS A 415 -20.51 -13.69 2.83
N MET A 416 -19.27 -13.96 2.44
CA MET A 416 -18.97 -14.60 1.16
C MET A 416 -19.55 -16.01 1.09
N LEU A 417 -19.46 -16.80 2.17
CA LEU A 417 -20.13 -18.09 2.27
C LEU A 417 -21.65 -17.95 2.09
N GLN A 418 -22.30 -17.02 2.80
CA GLN A 418 -23.74 -16.78 2.65
C GLN A 418 -24.13 -16.41 1.21
N ILE A 419 -23.33 -15.60 0.53
CA ILE A 419 -23.52 -15.24 -0.87
C ILE A 419 -23.41 -16.49 -1.76
N PHE A 420 -22.37 -17.31 -1.57
CA PHE A 420 -22.16 -18.52 -2.37
C PHE A 420 -23.26 -19.57 -2.14
N PHE A 421 -23.70 -19.76 -0.90
CA PHE A 421 -24.83 -20.65 -0.59
C PHE A 421 -26.11 -20.20 -1.28
N ARG A 422 -26.41 -18.89 -1.27
CA ARG A 422 -27.57 -18.34 -1.95
C ARG A 422 -27.51 -18.59 -3.45
N LEU A 423 -26.37 -18.32 -4.07
CA LEU A 423 -26.14 -18.57 -5.51
C LEU A 423 -26.30 -20.05 -5.87
N ALA A 424 -25.74 -20.95 -5.05
CA ALA A 424 -25.86 -22.39 -5.25
C ALA A 424 -27.33 -22.85 -5.19
N ALA A 425 -28.09 -22.36 -4.20
CA ALA A 425 -29.51 -22.67 -4.06
C ALA A 425 -30.34 -22.14 -5.25
N GLU A 426 -30.08 -20.91 -5.71
CA GLU A 426 -30.73 -20.33 -6.89
C GLU A 426 -30.45 -21.15 -8.16
N ARG A 427 -29.20 -21.55 -8.37
CA ARG A 427 -28.80 -22.36 -9.53
C ARG A 427 -29.41 -23.76 -9.49
N LEU A 428 -29.47 -24.39 -8.32
CA LEU A 428 -30.11 -25.69 -8.16
C LEU A 428 -31.59 -25.61 -8.53
N LYS A 429 -32.31 -24.60 -8.01
CA LYS A 429 -33.71 -24.36 -8.36
C LYS A 429 -33.93 -24.16 -9.86
N GLN A 430 -33.07 -23.36 -10.51
CA GLN A 430 -33.13 -23.16 -11.97
C GLN A 430 -32.89 -24.45 -12.75
N SER A 431 -31.95 -25.28 -12.27
CA SER A 431 -31.66 -26.59 -12.87
C SER A 431 -32.88 -27.53 -12.75
N ASP A 432 -33.50 -27.60 -11.58
CA ASP A 432 -34.69 -28.42 -11.34
C ASP A 432 -35.88 -27.99 -12.20
N GLU A 433 -36.12 -26.67 -12.32
CA GLU A 433 -37.15 -26.13 -13.20
C GLU A 433 -36.89 -26.42 -14.68
N ARG A 434 -35.62 -26.42 -15.11
CA ARG A 434 -35.22 -26.77 -16.48
C ARG A 434 -35.42 -28.27 -16.73
N TYR A 435 -35.04 -29.12 -15.77
CA TYR A 435 -35.26 -30.56 -15.81
C TYR A 435 -36.75 -30.89 -15.91
N LEU A 436 -37.59 -30.29 -15.04
CA LEU A 436 -39.04 -30.50 -15.04
C LEU A 436 -39.68 -30.05 -16.36
N ARG A 437 -39.21 -28.95 -16.97
CA ARG A 437 -39.68 -28.51 -18.30
C ARG A 437 -39.33 -29.52 -19.39
N LEU A 438 -38.09 -30.02 -19.42
CA LEU A 438 -37.66 -31.02 -20.40
C LEU A 438 -38.38 -32.36 -20.21
N TYR A 439 -38.59 -32.77 -18.96
CA TYR A 439 -39.34 -33.98 -18.63
C TYR A 439 -40.80 -33.89 -19.09
N ARG A 440 -41.46 -32.74 -18.88
CA ARG A 440 -42.84 -32.52 -19.38
C ARG A 440 -42.90 -32.54 -20.91
N GLN A 441 -41.93 -31.96 -21.59
CA GLN A 441 -41.87 -32.01 -23.06
C GLN A 441 -41.68 -33.44 -23.56
N TYR A 442 -40.81 -34.22 -22.91
CA TYR A 442 -40.57 -35.61 -23.25
C TYR A 442 -41.83 -36.49 -23.01
N ALA A 443 -42.48 -36.35 -21.85
CA ALA A 443 -43.70 -37.08 -21.53
C ALA A 443 -44.86 -36.75 -22.50
N GLN A 444 -44.98 -35.49 -22.94
CA GLN A 444 -45.98 -35.09 -23.95
C GLN A 444 -45.69 -35.65 -25.35
N THR A 445 -44.42 -35.90 -25.70
CA THR A 445 -44.07 -36.54 -26.97
C THR A 445 -44.26 -38.06 -26.96
N GLU A 446 -44.21 -38.72 -25.80
CA GLU A 446 -44.55 -40.15 -25.67
C GLU A 446 -46.08 -40.37 -25.72
N ASP A 447 -46.89 -39.53 -25.07
CA ASP A 447 -48.36 -39.61 -25.13
C ASP A 447 -48.95 -39.30 -26.52
N ALA A 448 -48.22 -38.56 -27.37
CA ALA A 448 -48.64 -38.27 -28.75
C ALA A 448 -48.21 -39.34 -29.78
N GLY A 449 -47.42 -40.34 -29.35
CA GLY A 449 -46.90 -41.42 -30.18
C GLY A 449 -47.56 -42.79 -29.94
N SER A 450 -48.53 -42.85 -29.02
CA SER A 450 -49.43 -43.99 -28.75
C SER A 450 -50.86 -43.62 -29.12
#